data_AF-A0A7C2P6R2-F1
#
_entry.id   AF-A0A7C2P6R2-F1
#
_cell.length_a   1.000
_cell.length_b   1.000
_cell.length_c   1.000
_cell.angle_alpha   90.00
_cell.angle_beta   90.00
_cell.angle_gamma   90.00
#
_symmetry.space_group_name_H-M   'P 1'
#
loop_
_entity.id
_entity.type
_entity.pdbx_description
1 polymer ?
#
loop_
_entity_poly.entity_id
_entity_poly.type
_entity_poly.pdbx_seq_one_letter_code
_entity_poly.pdbx_strand_id
1 'polypeptide(L)'
;MNEKVKLWLIKAFEDYLAMKSLLSSSLIKYTTSIICFHAQQMVEKLLKAFLTYHNVQFPRTHILEILKEKCLEIDEEFQKMNFKNLSMYAVEIRYPDEFNMPSIEETNECVEIALQVKDFILNKLNITEDEIFRWITEAKQRG
;
A
#
# COMPACT_ATOMS: atom_id res chain seq x y z
N MET A 1 6.69 18.71 -5.94
CA MET A 1 6.82 17.30 -5.54
C MET A 1 7.94 16.65 -6.34
N ASN A 2 8.87 15.94 -5.69
CA ASN A 2 9.94 15.19 -6.34
C ASN A 2 9.36 14.13 -7.30
N GLU A 3 9.91 14.00 -8.51
CA GLU A 3 9.39 13.08 -9.54
C GLU A 3 9.40 11.62 -9.07
N LYS A 4 10.41 11.19 -8.31
CA LYS A 4 10.47 9.84 -7.73
C LYS A 4 9.33 9.59 -6.73
N VAL A 5 8.93 10.61 -5.97
CA VAL A 5 7.79 10.51 -5.04
C VAL A 5 6.50 10.31 -5.83
N LYS A 6 6.29 11.08 -6.91
CA LYS A 6 5.11 10.89 -7.78
C LYS A 6 5.06 9.49 -8.36
N LEU A 7 6.19 8.95 -8.82
CA LEU A 7 6.25 7.59 -9.37
C LEU A 7 5.87 6.52 -8.32
N TRP A 8 6.32 6.67 -7.07
CA TRP A 8 5.89 5.79 -5.99
C TRP A 8 4.38 5.88 -5.72
N LEU A 9 3.84 7.10 -5.67
CA LEU A 9 2.41 7.32 -5.45
C LEU A 9 1.55 6.77 -6.60
N ILE A 10 1.97 6.97 -7.85
CA ILE A 10 1.35 6.36 -9.04
C ILE A 10 1.31 4.83 -8.88
N LYS A 11 2.44 4.21 -8.53
CA LYS A 11 2.51 2.75 -8.35
C LYS A 11 1.65 2.27 -7.17
N ALA A 12 1.61 3.00 -6.07
CA ALA A 12 0.71 2.68 -4.96
C ALA A 12 -0.77 2.76 -5.40
N PHE A 13 -1.12 3.74 -6.23
CA PHE A 13 -2.48 3.91 -6.73
C PHE A 13 -2.90 2.86 -7.76
N GLU A 14 -1.95 2.29 -8.52
CA GLU A 14 -2.24 1.11 -9.34
C GLU A 14 -2.72 -0.06 -8.46
N ASP A 15 -2.08 -0.32 -7.32
CA ASP A 15 -2.52 -1.35 -6.36
C ASP A 15 -3.84 -0.99 -5.69
N TYR A 16 -4.01 0.28 -5.29
CA TYR A 16 -5.27 0.78 -4.71
C TYR A 16 -6.46 0.50 -5.63
N LEU A 17 -6.31 0.83 -6.93
CA LEU A 17 -7.37 0.65 -7.92
C LEU A 17 -7.64 -0.84 -8.19
N ALA A 18 -6.59 -1.66 -8.27
CA ALA A 18 -6.73 -3.11 -8.40
C ALA A 18 -7.49 -3.72 -7.21
N MET A 19 -7.07 -3.37 -5.98
CA MET A 19 -7.72 -3.78 -4.74
C MET A 19 -9.21 -3.38 -4.72
N LYS A 20 -9.52 -2.11 -5.02
CA LYS A 20 -10.90 -1.59 -5.06
C LYS A 20 -11.77 -2.28 -6.12
N SER A 21 -11.21 -2.57 -7.29
CA SER A 21 -11.91 -3.29 -8.35
C SER A 21 -12.23 -4.72 -7.95
N LEU A 22 -11.30 -5.41 -7.28
CA LEU A 22 -11.50 -6.79 -6.83
C LEU A 22 -12.49 -6.89 -5.67
N LEU A 23 -12.46 -5.93 -4.73
CA LEU A 23 -13.44 -5.83 -3.66
C LEU A 23 -14.88 -5.64 -4.16
N SER A 24 -15.04 -4.89 -5.25
CA SER A 24 -16.35 -4.63 -5.84
C SER A 24 -16.83 -5.76 -6.78
N SER A 25 -15.99 -6.78 -7.00
CA SER A 25 -16.27 -7.88 -7.92
C SER A 25 -17.17 -8.94 -7.29
N SER A 26 -18.04 -9.55 -8.10
CA SER A 26 -18.81 -10.74 -7.70
C SER A 26 -17.92 -11.97 -7.41
N LEU A 27 -16.63 -11.90 -7.79
CA LEU A 27 -15.63 -12.95 -7.58
C LEU A 27 -14.81 -12.76 -6.29
N ILE A 28 -15.14 -11.79 -5.43
CA ILE A 28 -14.38 -11.45 -4.21
C ILE A 28 -13.94 -12.68 -3.40
N LYS A 29 -14.84 -13.65 -3.20
CA LYS A 29 -14.60 -14.87 -2.43
C LYS A 29 -13.51 -15.80 -3.00
N TYR A 30 -13.08 -15.58 -4.24
CA TYR A 30 -12.01 -16.33 -4.90
C TYR A 30 -10.72 -15.50 -5.02
N THR A 31 -10.76 -14.22 -4.67
CA THR A 31 -9.65 -13.27 -4.87
C THR A 31 -9.21 -12.58 -3.58
N THR A 32 -9.65 -13.04 -2.41
CA THR A 32 -9.29 -12.47 -1.10
C THR A 32 -7.77 -12.37 -0.92
N SER A 33 -7.03 -13.43 -1.26
CA SER A 33 -5.57 -13.43 -1.25
C SER A 33 -4.95 -12.32 -2.12
N ILE A 34 -5.49 -12.08 -3.32
CA ILE A 34 -4.98 -11.06 -4.23
C ILE A 34 -5.36 -9.65 -3.74
N ILE A 35 -6.51 -9.49 -3.09
CA ILE A 35 -6.90 -8.24 -2.47
C ILE A 35 -5.92 -7.88 -1.35
N CYS A 36 -5.63 -8.82 -0.44
CA CYS A 36 -4.65 -8.63 0.63
C CYS A 36 -3.25 -8.32 0.09
N PHE A 37 -2.85 -8.98 -1.01
CA PHE A 37 -1.58 -8.70 -1.68
C PHE A 37 -1.51 -7.24 -2.18
N HIS A 38 -2.53 -6.75 -2.89
CA HIS A 38 -2.54 -5.35 -3.34
C HIS A 38 -2.62 -4.36 -2.18
N ALA A 39 -3.34 -4.69 -1.10
CA ALA A 39 -3.36 -3.88 0.12
C ALA A 39 -1.95 -3.71 0.72
N GLN A 40 -1.20 -4.81 0.86
CA GLN A 40 0.18 -4.80 1.35
C GLN A 40 1.11 -4.01 0.41
N GLN A 41 1.01 -4.23 -0.90
CA GLN A 41 1.82 -3.55 -1.91
C GLN A 41 1.54 -2.05 -1.97
N MET A 42 0.29 -1.63 -1.82
CA MET A 42 -0.09 -0.23 -1.71
C MET A 42 0.62 0.42 -0.51
N VAL A 43 0.50 -0.19 0.69
CA VAL A 43 1.13 0.32 1.92
C VAL A 43 2.65 0.41 1.78
N GLU A 44 3.30 -0.63 1.26
CA GLU A 44 4.75 -0.63 1.03
C GLU A 44 5.19 0.57 0.19
N LYS A 45 4.48 0.81 -0.92
CA LYS A 45 4.81 1.88 -1.87
C LYS A 45 4.51 3.27 -1.30
N LEU A 46 3.45 3.43 -0.51
CA LEU A 46 3.16 4.68 0.19
C LEU A 46 4.26 5.01 1.23
N LEU A 47 4.71 4.02 2.02
CA LEU A 47 5.81 4.21 2.97
C LEU A 47 7.10 4.63 2.22
N LYS A 48 7.41 3.98 1.09
CA LYS A 48 8.53 4.36 0.24
C LYS A 48 8.38 5.76 -0.36
N ALA A 49 7.16 6.17 -0.71
CA ALA A 49 6.88 7.55 -1.15
C ALA A 49 7.20 8.56 -0.05
N PHE A 50 6.75 8.30 1.18
CA PHE A 50 7.02 9.14 2.35
C PHE A 50 8.53 9.25 2.64
N LEU A 51 9.24 8.13 2.72
CA LEU A 51 10.69 8.12 2.93
C LEU A 51 11.44 8.86 1.81
N THR A 52 11.02 8.66 0.55
CA THR A 52 11.60 9.36 -0.60
C THR A 52 11.35 10.86 -0.53
N TYR A 53 10.18 11.30 -0.06
CA TYR A 53 9.85 12.71 0.14
C TYR A 53 10.78 13.38 1.15
N HIS A 54 11.12 12.67 2.21
CA HIS A 54 12.07 13.12 3.24
C HIS A 54 13.54 12.84 2.90
N ASN A 55 13.85 12.39 1.68
CA ASN A 55 15.20 12.02 1.22
C ASN A 55 15.88 10.93 2.07
N VAL A 56 15.11 10.05 2.71
CA VAL A 56 15.62 8.93 3.51
C VAL A 56 15.80 7.69 2.64
N GLN A 57 16.99 7.10 2.69
CA GLN A 57 17.29 5.85 2.00
C GLN A 57 16.70 4.66 2.78
N PHE A 58 16.19 3.68 2.03
CA PHE A 58 15.60 2.46 2.58
C PHE A 58 16.11 1.21 1.86
N PRO A 59 16.21 0.07 2.56
CA PRO A 59 16.64 -1.17 1.95
C PRO A 59 15.62 -1.68 0.93
N ARG A 60 16.09 -2.48 -0.03
CA ARG A 60 15.20 -3.23 -0.93
C ARG A 60 14.56 -4.38 -0.14
N THR A 61 13.45 -4.07 0.53
CA THR A 61 12.67 -5.02 1.33
C THR A 61 11.18 -4.89 1.03
N HIS A 62 10.45 -5.97 1.32
CA HIS A 62 8.99 -6.04 1.33
C HIS A 62 8.41 -6.11 2.75
N ILE A 63 9.28 -6.03 3.77
CA ILE A 63 8.89 -6.09 5.17
C ILE A 63 8.44 -4.69 5.60
N LEU A 64 7.14 -4.55 5.87
CA LEU A 64 6.53 -3.26 6.22
C LEU A 64 7.08 -2.68 7.52
N GLU A 65 7.37 -3.52 8.52
CA GLU A 65 7.90 -3.07 9.81
C GLU A 65 9.28 -2.39 9.66
N ILE A 66 10.16 -2.88 8.78
CA ILE A 66 11.46 -2.23 8.51
C ILE A 66 11.26 -0.84 7.90
N LEU A 67 10.26 -0.67 7.02
CA LEU A 67 9.94 0.63 6.44
C LEU A 67 9.29 1.56 7.47
N LYS A 68 8.44 1.01 8.34
CA LYS A 68 7.80 1.74 9.44
C LYS A 68 8.82 2.31 10.41
N GLU A 69 9.81 1.53 10.82
CA GLU A 69 10.89 1.97 11.71
C GLU A 69 11.62 3.19 11.13
N LYS A 70 11.86 3.21 9.81
CA LYS A 70 12.44 4.38 9.15
C LYS A 70 11.50 5.58 9.10
N CYS A 71 10.20 5.36 8.94
CA CYS A 71 9.23 6.45 9.00
C CYS A 71 9.15 7.05 10.42
N LEU A 72 9.28 6.21 11.45
CA LEU A 72 9.30 6.61 12.86
C LEU A 72 10.47 7.51 13.21
N GLU A 73 11.62 7.34 12.57
CA GLU A 73 12.77 8.25 12.71
C GLU A 73 12.45 9.69 12.25
N ILE A 74 11.41 9.87 11.44
CA ILE A 74 11.00 11.16 10.87
C ILE A 74 9.77 11.72 11.59
N ASP A 75 8.79 10.87 11.87
CA ASP A 75 7.49 11.25 12.43
C ASP A 75 6.96 10.17 13.38
N GLU A 76 6.87 10.51 14.66
CA GLU A 76 6.43 9.60 15.72
C GLU A 76 4.96 9.15 15.56
N GLU A 77 4.13 9.85 14.78
CA GLU A 77 2.74 9.44 14.58
C GLU A 77 2.60 8.09 13.87
N PHE A 78 3.64 7.63 13.17
CA PHE A 78 3.68 6.27 12.62
C PHE A 78 3.60 5.18 13.71
N GLN A 79 3.82 5.51 15.00
CA GLN A 79 3.65 4.55 16.11
C GLN A 79 2.21 4.05 16.21
N LYS A 80 1.24 4.89 15.81
CA LYS A 80 -0.20 4.59 15.84
C LYS A 80 -0.60 3.53 14.81
N MET A 81 0.25 3.25 13.82
CA MET A 81 -0.04 2.29 12.76
C MET A 81 0.38 0.87 13.14
N ASN A 82 -0.44 -0.12 12.79
CA ASN A 82 -0.12 -1.53 13.00
C ASN A 82 -0.25 -2.30 11.68
N PHE A 83 0.85 -2.89 11.20
CA PHE A 83 0.90 -3.64 9.93
C PHE A 83 0.93 -5.15 10.13
N LYS A 84 0.76 -5.64 11.36
CA LYS A 84 0.90 -7.07 11.70
C LYS A 84 -0.02 -7.96 10.84
N ASN A 85 -1.30 -7.61 10.74
CA ASN A 85 -2.27 -8.38 9.96
C ASN A 85 -1.93 -8.32 8.47
N LEU A 86 -1.59 -7.13 7.95
CA LEU A 86 -1.19 -6.94 6.54
C LEU A 86 0.03 -7.78 6.14
N SER A 87 0.98 -7.96 7.06
CA SER A 87 2.23 -8.69 6.83
C SER A 87 2.07 -10.21 6.93
N MET A 88 1.21 -10.69 7.83
CA MET A 88 0.92 -12.11 8.04
C MET A 88 0.31 -12.72 6.78
N TYR A 89 -0.77 -12.11 6.27
CA TYR A 89 -1.45 -12.63 5.09
C TYR A 89 -0.56 -12.54 3.84
N ALA A 90 0.19 -11.46 3.64
CA ALA A 90 1.06 -11.31 2.47
C ALA A 90 2.21 -12.35 2.37
N VAL A 91 2.63 -12.95 3.48
CA VAL A 91 3.66 -14.01 3.49
C VAL A 91 3.02 -15.39 3.32
N GLU A 92 1.94 -15.67 4.04
CA GLU A 92 1.26 -16.98 4.02
C GLU A 92 0.57 -17.26 2.68
N ILE A 93 0.07 -16.24 2.00
CA ILE A 93 -0.59 -16.35 0.68
C ILE A 93 0.33 -16.89 -0.43
N ARG A 94 1.65 -16.76 -0.31
CA ARG A 94 2.60 -16.99 -1.42
C ARG A 94 3.11 -18.42 -1.55
N TYR A 95 2.87 -19.28 -0.56
CA TYR A 95 3.35 -20.67 -0.58
C TYR A 95 2.19 -21.63 -0.74
N PRO A 96 2.19 -22.49 -1.78
CA PRO A 96 1.09 -23.42 -2.06
C PRO A 96 1.05 -24.62 -1.10
N ASP A 97 1.99 -24.70 -0.17
CA ASP A 97 2.16 -25.81 0.78
C ASP A 97 0.99 -25.88 1.78
N GLU A 98 0.32 -24.75 2.02
CA GLU A 98 -0.96 -24.65 2.72
C GLU A 98 -1.92 -23.80 1.87
N PHE A 99 -2.96 -24.39 1.29
CA PHE A 99 -4.01 -23.62 0.60
C PHE A 99 -4.82 -22.85 1.65
N ASN A 100 -4.29 -21.72 2.11
CA ASN A 100 -4.95 -20.86 3.08
C ASN A 100 -5.31 -19.53 2.41
N MET A 101 -6.58 -19.42 2.03
CA MET A 101 -7.14 -18.21 1.44
C MET A 101 -7.79 -17.41 2.57
N PRO A 102 -7.45 -16.11 2.76
CA PRO A 102 -8.07 -15.32 3.81
C PRO A 102 -9.58 -15.29 3.67
N SER A 103 -10.27 -15.24 4.80
CA SER A 103 -11.70 -15.00 4.85
C SER A 103 -12.05 -13.60 4.33
N ILE A 104 -13.34 -13.35 4.08
CA ILE A 104 -13.80 -12.01 3.69
C ILE A 104 -13.56 -11.01 4.82
N GLU A 105 -13.76 -11.43 6.07
CA GLU A 105 -13.50 -10.62 7.25
C GLU A 105 -12.02 -10.24 7.35
N GLU A 106 -11.11 -11.21 7.25
CA GLU A 106 -9.65 -10.98 7.26
C GLU A 106 -9.21 -10.06 6.10
N THR A 107 -9.85 -10.23 4.93
CA THR A 107 -9.63 -9.37 3.77
C THR A 107 -10.06 -7.93 4.05
N ASN A 108 -11.23 -7.74 4.67
CA ASN A 108 -11.72 -6.41 5.02
C ASN A 108 -10.80 -5.73 6.04
N GLU A 109 -10.28 -6.46 7.03
CA GLU A 109 -9.28 -5.91 7.98
C GLU A 109 -8.02 -5.43 7.25
N CYS A 110 -7.51 -6.21 6.28
CA CYS A 110 -6.36 -5.80 5.48
C CYS A 110 -6.63 -4.50 4.72
N VAL A 111 -7.80 -4.41 4.10
CA VAL A 111 -8.22 -3.25 3.32
C VAL A 111 -8.36 -2.03 4.20
N GLU A 112 -9.01 -2.16 5.37
CA GLU A 112 -9.18 -1.06 6.32
C GLU A 112 -7.84 -0.48 6.77
N ILE A 113 -6.89 -1.35 7.17
CA ILE A 113 -5.54 -0.92 7.54
C ILE A 113 -4.89 -0.16 6.38
N ALA A 114 -4.98 -0.71 5.16
CA ALA A 114 -4.33 -0.11 4.00
C ALA A 114 -4.94 1.26 3.62
N LEU A 115 -6.26 1.41 3.74
CA LEU A 115 -6.96 2.69 3.53
C LEU A 115 -6.59 3.73 4.59
N GLN A 116 -6.51 3.34 5.87
CA GLN A 116 -6.06 4.24 6.94
C GLN A 116 -4.64 4.76 6.69
N VAL A 117 -3.74 3.88 6.24
CA VAL A 117 -2.36 4.27 5.89
C VAL A 117 -2.32 5.19 4.67
N LYS A 118 -3.14 4.92 3.65
CA LYS A 118 -3.29 5.81 2.49
C LYS A 118 -3.67 7.21 2.93
N ASP A 119 -4.75 7.35 3.68
CA ASP A 119 -5.24 8.66 4.11
C ASP A 119 -4.22 9.38 4.99
N PHE A 120 -3.59 8.67 5.92
CA PHE A 120 -2.54 9.24 6.75
C PHE A 120 -1.36 9.76 5.92
N ILE A 121 -0.82 8.97 4.99
CA ILE A 121 0.35 9.35 4.21
C ILE A 121 0.02 10.49 3.25
N LEU A 122 -1.16 10.47 2.60
CA LEU A 122 -1.60 11.57 1.76
C LEU A 122 -1.74 12.88 2.54
N ASN A 123 -2.28 12.82 3.75
CA ASN A 123 -2.34 13.98 4.64
C ASN A 123 -0.94 14.48 5.04
N LYS A 124 -0.01 13.59 5.39
CA LYS A 124 1.39 13.95 5.71
C LYS A 124 2.12 14.60 4.55
N LEU A 125 1.83 14.18 3.33
CA LEU A 125 2.43 14.73 2.12
C LEU A 125 1.68 15.94 1.56
N ASN A 126 0.51 16.27 2.12
CA ASN A 126 -0.43 17.28 1.63
C ASN A 126 -0.76 17.09 0.13
N ILE A 127 -1.18 15.86 -0.23
CA ILE A 127 -1.52 15.44 -1.59
C ILE A 127 -2.95 14.91 -1.61
N THR A 128 -3.70 15.20 -2.68
CA THR A 128 -5.04 14.59 -2.89
C THR A 128 -5.03 13.44 -3.89
N GLU A 129 -6.07 12.60 -3.88
CA GLU A 129 -6.23 11.54 -4.89
C GLU A 129 -6.30 12.10 -6.31
N ASP A 130 -6.99 13.24 -6.50
CA ASP A 130 -7.15 13.91 -7.80
C ASP A 130 -5.80 14.30 -8.42
N GLU A 131 -4.85 14.74 -7.59
CA GLU A 131 -3.51 15.05 -8.07
C GLU A 131 -2.78 13.82 -8.58
N ILE A 132 -2.96 12.67 -7.91
CA ILE A 132 -2.35 11.41 -8.32
C ILE A 132 -3.00 10.89 -9.60
N PHE A 133 -4.33 10.96 -9.73
CA PHE A 133 -5.02 10.61 -10.97
C PHE A 133 -4.58 11.46 -12.16
N ARG A 134 -4.35 12.76 -11.93
CA ARG A 134 -3.78 13.65 -12.94
C ARG A 134 -2.38 13.17 -13.37
N TRP A 135 -1.49 12.85 -12.42
CA TRP A 135 -0.16 12.34 -12.75
C TRP A 135 -0.18 11.00 -13.48
N ILE A 136 -1.09 10.09 -13.12
CA ILE A 136 -1.29 8.81 -13.84
C ILE A 136 -1.67 9.09 -15.31
N THR A 137 -2.57 10.04 -15.53
CA THR A 137 -3.02 10.42 -16.88
C THR A 137 -1.88 11.03 -17.70
N GLU A 138 -1.12 11.94 -17.11
CA GLU A 138 0.06 12.56 -17.74
C GLU A 138 1.13 11.51 -18.08
N ALA A 139 1.40 10.55 -17.19
CA ALA A 139 2.39 9.49 -17.42
C ALA A 139 2.01 8.59 -18.60
N LYS A 140 0.72 8.27 -18.78
CA LYS A 140 0.22 7.46 -19.90
C LYS A 140 0.29 8.16 -21.26
N GLN A 141 0.30 9.49 -21.30
CA GLN A 141 0.40 10.25 -22.56
C GLN A 141 1.85 10.40 -23.05
N ARG A 142 2.84 10.08 -22.21
CA ARG A 142 4.28 10.20 -22.51
C ARG A 142 4.92 8.89 -23.00
N GLY A 143 4.21 7.77 -22.90
CA GLY A 143 4.64 6.44 -23.37
C GLY A 143 3.90 6.03 -24.61
#